data_AF-A0A956GKG6-F1
#
_entry.id   AF-A0A956GKG6-F1
#
_cell.length_a   1.000
_cell.length_b   1.000
_cell.length_c   1.000
_cell.angle_alpha   90.00
_cell.angle_beta   90.00
_cell.angle_gamma   90.00
#
_symmetry.space_group_name_H-M   'P 1'
#
loop_
_entity.id
_entity.type
_entity.pdbx_description
1 polymer ?
#
loop_
_entity_poly.entity_id
_entity_poly.type
_entity_poly.pdbx_seq_one_letter_code
_entity_poly.pdbx_strand_id
1 'polypeptide(L)'
;ATLGYGAWRLHDVDATRAAAPRLRVGLVQPNERMDLEAHDRDADLALLEDMQRQTAALEAAGAQVVVWSEASFPADLPRRLAHDLPDSSPWRIRRGFTVPVVIGSLSEERVDGTRRRYNSAYLLVDDDVRGRHDKIDRVLGSEWNPVVEWFPSLSKWMPPGFSRGDAPQTLPLDVDGRTVRLGPMICMEDVVPRFARDLAPGHPSVLVNMTNDSWFGTFAEPWQHRALAVFTAIELRADLVRAVNTGPTGWIDATGRLRAQGPVRAGGGVAAEGMLVEVAIMDGGHTLYAHIGNAFAWLCLALTLIGWIVARRIRRELGVAESSAAAAAEPAERTAPRPGAPSKPRSATRKRGKRRR
;
A
#
# COMPACT_ATOMS: atom_id res chain seq x y z
N ALA A 1 -1.81 20.77 -21.41
CA ALA A 1 -0.75 20.72 -20.38
C ALA A 1 -0.51 19.30 -19.87
N THR A 2 -1.47 18.65 -19.20
CA THR A 2 -1.30 17.32 -18.58
C THR A 2 -0.85 16.22 -19.54
N LEU A 3 -1.50 16.08 -20.70
CA LEU A 3 -1.13 15.08 -21.71
C LEU A 3 0.30 15.33 -22.27
N GLY A 4 0.66 16.60 -22.50
CA GLY A 4 1.98 16.97 -22.99
C GLY A 4 3.10 16.70 -21.97
N TYR A 5 2.89 17.12 -20.72
CA TYR A 5 3.82 16.82 -19.62
C TYR A 5 3.94 15.30 -19.40
N GLY A 6 2.82 14.58 -19.44
CA GLY A 6 2.81 13.12 -19.31
C GLY A 6 3.61 12.43 -20.41
N ALA A 7 3.38 12.79 -21.68
CA ALA A 7 4.12 12.23 -22.81
C ALA A 7 5.63 12.49 -22.70
N TRP A 8 6.01 13.73 -22.38
CA TRP A 8 7.42 14.09 -22.16
C TRP A 8 8.04 13.30 -20.99
N ARG A 9 7.36 13.25 -19.84
CA ARG A 9 7.90 12.60 -18.64
C ARG A 9 7.98 11.08 -18.81
N LEU A 10 7.03 10.46 -19.50
CA LEU A 10 7.10 9.04 -19.85
C LEU A 10 8.31 8.76 -20.74
N HIS A 11 8.50 9.56 -21.79
CA HIS A 11 9.65 9.41 -22.69
C HIS A 11 11.00 9.54 -21.96
N ASP A 12 11.14 10.54 -21.07
CA ASP A 12 12.37 10.74 -20.30
C ASP A 12 12.67 9.58 -19.34
N VAL A 13 11.65 9.08 -18.63
CA VAL A 13 11.81 7.91 -17.75
C VAL A 13 12.13 6.66 -18.57
N ASP A 14 11.46 6.45 -19.70
CA ASP A 14 11.71 5.32 -20.60
C ASP A 14 13.16 5.35 -21.13
N ALA A 15 13.67 6.53 -21.52
CA ALA A 15 15.05 6.69 -21.98
C ALA A 15 16.07 6.43 -20.87
N THR A 16 15.85 6.99 -19.67
CA THR A 16 16.69 6.75 -18.48
C THR A 16 16.75 5.26 -18.16
N ARG A 17 15.58 4.61 -18.19
CA ARG A 17 15.42 3.19 -17.92
C ARG A 17 16.03 2.29 -18.98
N ALA A 18 16.03 2.71 -20.25
CA ALA A 18 16.67 1.98 -21.34
C ALA A 18 18.20 1.98 -21.19
N ALA A 19 18.78 3.09 -20.74
CA ALA A 19 20.22 3.25 -20.53
C ALA A 19 20.73 2.69 -19.18
N ALA A 20 19.84 2.45 -18.23
CA ALA A 20 20.18 1.94 -16.90
C ALA A 20 20.75 0.50 -16.96
N PRO A 21 21.73 0.16 -16.08
CA PRO A 21 22.13 -1.22 -15.84
C PRO A 21 20.94 -2.09 -15.43
N ARG A 22 21.09 -3.41 -15.63
CA ARG A 22 20.04 -4.40 -15.42
C ARG A 22 20.34 -5.26 -14.20
N LEU A 23 19.30 -5.60 -13.45
CA LEU A 23 19.36 -6.61 -12.39
C LEU A 23 18.40 -7.74 -12.73
N ARG A 24 18.90 -8.97 -12.80
CA ARG A 24 18.08 -10.16 -12.95
C ARG A 24 17.58 -10.62 -11.58
N VAL A 25 16.29 -10.46 -11.34
CA VAL A 25 15.63 -10.78 -10.07
C VAL A 25 14.77 -12.02 -10.25
N GLY A 26 15.02 -13.06 -9.46
CA GLY A 26 14.14 -14.20 -9.32
C GLY A 26 13.06 -13.93 -8.27
N LEU A 27 11.82 -14.27 -8.57
CA LEU A 27 10.67 -14.14 -7.66
C LEU A 27 10.10 -15.53 -7.42
N VAL A 28 10.00 -15.94 -6.15
CA VAL A 28 9.43 -17.23 -5.77
C VAL A 28 8.01 -17.01 -5.25
N GLN A 29 7.07 -17.70 -5.88
CA GLN A 29 5.66 -17.76 -5.51
C GLN A 29 5.39 -19.14 -4.89
N PRO A 30 5.33 -19.29 -3.55
CA PRO A 30 5.21 -20.58 -2.89
C PRO A 30 3.87 -21.29 -3.12
N ASN A 31 2.83 -20.53 -3.49
CA ASN A 31 1.47 -21.02 -3.71
C ASN A 31 0.83 -21.67 -2.47
N GLU A 32 1.22 -21.24 -1.28
CA GLU A 32 0.70 -21.83 -0.06
C GLU A 32 -0.58 -21.17 0.42
N ARG A 33 -1.45 -21.99 1.01
CA ARG A 33 -2.63 -21.46 1.69
C ARG A 33 -2.20 -21.06 3.09
N MET A 34 -2.44 -19.81 3.46
CA MET A 34 -2.16 -19.40 4.84
C MET A 34 -3.20 -20.00 5.78
N ASP A 35 -2.82 -21.06 6.48
CA ASP A 35 -3.56 -21.65 7.59
C ASP A 35 -2.86 -21.24 8.90
N LEU A 36 -3.60 -20.56 9.78
CA LEU A 36 -3.07 -20.09 11.07
C LEU A 36 -3.06 -21.17 12.15
N GLU A 37 -3.70 -22.32 11.92
CA GLU A 37 -3.98 -23.32 12.95
C GLU A 37 -3.23 -24.67 12.75
N ALA A 38 -2.64 -24.91 11.57
CA ALA A 38 -1.99 -26.18 11.25
C ALA A 38 -0.52 -26.00 10.82
N HIS A 39 0.40 -25.97 11.80
CA HIS A 39 1.82 -26.21 11.53
C HIS A 39 2.08 -27.71 11.47
N ASP A 40 2.20 -28.24 10.26
CA ASP A 40 2.75 -29.57 10.02
C ASP A 40 4.22 -29.41 9.64
N ARG A 41 5.11 -29.85 10.54
CA ARG A 41 6.56 -29.74 10.35
C ARG A 41 7.02 -30.36 9.02
N ASP A 42 6.45 -31.48 8.61
CA ASP A 42 6.89 -32.16 7.39
C ASP A 42 6.42 -31.40 6.15
N ALA A 43 5.22 -30.81 6.18
CA ALA A 43 4.72 -29.93 5.13
C ALA A 43 5.55 -28.63 5.06
N ASP A 44 5.86 -28.02 6.21
CA ASP A 44 6.69 -26.83 6.32
C ASP A 44 8.11 -27.06 5.75
N LEU A 45 8.71 -28.22 6.05
CA LEU A 45 10.01 -28.58 5.47
C LEU A 45 9.91 -28.85 3.97
N ALA A 46 8.85 -29.52 3.50
CA ALA A 46 8.63 -29.75 2.07
C ALA A 46 8.45 -28.44 1.28
N LEU A 47 7.75 -27.46 1.87
CA LEU A 47 7.61 -26.11 1.33
C LEU A 47 8.98 -25.42 1.21
N LEU A 48 9.76 -25.43 2.29
CA LEU A 48 11.11 -24.85 2.29
C LEU A 48 11.98 -25.48 1.22
N GLU A 49 11.97 -26.81 1.10
CA GLU A 49 12.72 -27.52 0.06
C GLU A 49 12.25 -27.14 -1.35
N ASP A 50 10.95 -26.93 -1.56
CA ASP A 50 10.43 -26.52 -2.86
C ASP A 50 10.86 -25.09 -3.23
N MET A 51 10.79 -24.17 -2.28
CA MET A 51 11.29 -22.81 -2.46
C MET A 51 12.80 -22.78 -2.73
N GLN A 52 13.58 -23.64 -2.07
CA GLN A 52 15.01 -23.82 -2.32
C GLN A 52 15.28 -24.35 -3.72
N ARG A 53 14.53 -25.35 -4.18
CA ARG A 53 14.64 -25.87 -5.56
C ARG A 53 14.31 -24.80 -6.60
N GLN A 54 13.23 -24.03 -6.40
CA GLN A 54 12.90 -22.92 -7.29
C GLN A 54 13.99 -21.84 -7.29
N THR A 55 14.59 -21.56 -6.13
CA THR A 55 15.69 -20.61 -6.01
C THR A 55 16.93 -21.09 -6.78
N ALA A 56 17.31 -22.36 -6.63
CA ALA A 56 18.41 -22.95 -7.38
C ALA A 56 18.15 -22.97 -8.90
N ALA A 57 16.90 -23.21 -9.32
CA ALA A 57 16.52 -23.13 -10.73
C ALA A 57 16.62 -21.70 -11.29
N LEU A 58 16.21 -20.70 -10.51
CA LEU A 58 16.33 -19.29 -10.87
C LEU A 58 17.80 -18.84 -10.92
N GLU A 59 18.64 -19.30 -9.98
CA GLU A 59 20.09 -19.09 -10.01
C GLU A 59 20.71 -19.69 -11.28
N ALA A 60 20.38 -20.94 -11.62
CA ALA A 60 20.85 -21.59 -12.85
C ALA A 60 20.39 -20.83 -14.12
N ALA A 61 19.23 -20.18 -14.07
CA ALA A 61 18.73 -19.30 -15.13
C ALA A 61 19.40 -17.90 -15.14
N GLY A 62 20.29 -17.60 -14.19
CA GLY A 62 21.08 -16.37 -14.13
C GLY A 62 20.53 -15.28 -13.20
N ALA A 63 19.66 -15.63 -12.24
CA ALA A 63 19.25 -14.68 -11.20
C ALA A 63 20.48 -14.15 -10.42
N GLN A 64 20.51 -12.83 -10.17
CA GLN A 64 21.53 -12.17 -9.36
C GLN A 64 21.06 -11.95 -7.92
N VAL A 65 19.75 -11.99 -7.69
CA VAL A 65 19.10 -12.03 -6.37
C VAL A 65 17.76 -12.74 -6.52
N VAL A 66 17.34 -13.46 -5.48
CA VAL A 66 16.02 -14.09 -5.41
C VAL A 66 15.20 -13.49 -4.26
N VAL A 67 13.90 -13.31 -4.46
CA VAL A 67 12.98 -12.76 -3.44
C VAL A 67 11.90 -13.80 -3.15
N TRP A 68 11.73 -14.12 -1.88
CA TRP A 68 10.62 -14.94 -1.37
C TRP A 68 9.49 -14.03 -0.85
N SER A 69 8.25 -14.51 -0.87
CA SER A 69 7.10 -13.70 -0.47
C SER A 69 7.02 -13.46 1.05
N GLU A 70 6.09 -12.63 1.49
CA GLU A 70 5.85 -12.32 2.90
C GLU A 70 5.60 -13.58 3.73
N ALA A 71 6.27 -13.68 4.88
CA ALA A 71 6.13 -14.79 5.85
C ALA A 71 6.11 -16.19 5.20
N SER A 72 6.85 -16.37 4.11
CA SER A 72 6.92 -17.64 3.37
C SER A 72 7.98 -18.58 3.93
N PHE A 73 8.97 -18.06 4.66
CA PHE A 73 9.84 -18.91 5.44
C PHE A 73 9.03 -19.54 6.59
N PRO A 74 8.94 -20.88 6.68
CA PRO A 74 7.93 -21.57 7.49
C PRO A 74 8.28 -21.68 8.98
N ALA A 75 9.25 -20.91 9.48
CA ALA A 75 9.64 -20.93 10.88
C ALA A 75 9.90 -19.50 11.41
N ASP A 76 9.63 -19.26 12.69
CA ASP A 76 9.97 -17.99 13.34
C ASP A 76 11.51 -17.86 13.45
N LEU A 77 12.04 -16.70 13.03
CA LEU A 77 13.48 -16.40 13.11
C LEU A 77 13.81 -15.47 14.29
N PRO A 78 15.04 -15.52 14.84
CA PRO A 78 15.53 -14.46 15.70
C PRO A 78 15.49 -13.11 14.96
N ARG A 79 14.93 -12.07 15.59
CA ARG A 79 14.87 -10.72 14.99
C ARG A 79 16.26 -10.25 14.56
N ARG A 80 17.29 -10.51 15.39
CA ARG A 80 18.70 -10.17 15.14
C ARG A 80 19.49 -11.37 14.62
N LEU A 81 18.94 -12.10 13.65
CA LEU A 81 19.68 -13.13 12.93
C LEU A 81 20.91 -12.50 12.26
N ALA A 82 22.09 -13.03 12.52
CA ALA A 82 23.35 -12.53 11.96
C ALA A 82 23.83 -13.37 10.77
N HIS A 83 23.57 -14.68 10.81
CA HIS A 83 23.97 -15.64 9.79
C HIS A 83 22.82 -16.62 9.53
N ASP A 84 22.84 -17.29 8.39
CA ASP A 84 21.97 -18.43 8.10
C ASP A 84 22.11 -19.52 9.17
N LEU A 85 21.11 -20.40 9.24
CA LEU A 85 21.14 -21.54 10.14
C LEU A 85 22.22 -22.54 9.70
N PRO A 86 22.82 -23.29 10.65
CA PRO A 86 23.89 -24.24 10.35
C PRO A 86 23.49 -25.29 9.31
N ASP A 87 24.46 -25.87 8.61
CA ASP A 87 24.25 -26.94 7.61
C ASP A 87 23.45 -28.15 8.14
N SER A 88 23.60 -28.46 9.43
CA SER A 88 22.85 -29.52 10.10
C SER A 88 21.39 -29.18 10.37
N SER A 89 21.01 -27.90 10.30
CA SER A 89 19.63 -27.46 10.50
C SER A 89 18.77 -27.84 9.29
N PRO A 90 17.63 -28.52 9.49
CA PRO A 90 16.69 -28.77 8.41
C PRO A 90 16.04 -27.47 7.91
N TRP A 91 16.08 -26.40 8.71
CA TRP A 91 15.52 -25.09 8.38
C TRP A 91 16.50 -24.14 7.70
N ARG A 92 17.73 -24.59 7.38
CA ARG A 92 18.73 -23.75 6.71
C ARG A 92 18.14 -23.12 5.46
N ILE A 93 18.30 -21.81 5.28
CA ILE A 93 17.65 -21.06 4.23
C ILE A 93 18.31 -21.37 2.88
N ARG A 94 19.62 -21.24 2.78
CA ARG A 94 20.36 -21.24 1.50
C ARG A 94 20.82 -22.60 1.02
N ARG A 95 19.99 -23.62 1.14
CA ARG A 95 20.39 -24.99 0.78
C ARG A 95 20.33 -25.21 -0.73
N GLY A 96 21.47 -25.54 -1.34
CA GLY A 96 21.55 -25.91 -2.75
C GLY A 96 21.62 -24.73 -3.73
N PHE A 97 21.84 -23.51 -3.24
CA PHE A 97 22.03 -22.32 -4.08
C PHE A 97 22.98 -21.32 -3.41
N THR A 98 23.61 -20.44 -4.20
CA THR A 98 24.55 -19.41 -3.69
C THR A 98 24.10 -17.98 -3.96
N VAL A 99 23.12 -17.77 -4.83
CA VAL A 99 22.57 -16.44 -5.13
C VAL A 99 22.08 -15.74 -3.85
N PRO A 100 22.32 -14.42 -3.71
CA PRO A 100 21.70 -13.61 -2.66
C PRO A 100 20.19 -13.80 -2.61
N VAL A 101 19.62 -13.81 -1.41
CA VAL A 101 18.18 -14.02 -1.23
C VAL A 101 17.59 -13.02 -0.24
N VAL A 102 16.43 -12.45 -0.58
CA VAL A 102 15.57 -11.68 0.33
C VAL A 102 14.44 -12.60 0.78
N ILE A 103 14.40 -12.95 2.06
CA ILE A 103 13.37 -13.84 2.62
C ILE A 103 12.40 -13.10 3.51
N GLY A 104 11.13 -13.50 3.47
CA GLY A 104 10.09 -13.00 4.36
C GLY A 104 9.81 -14.01 5.46
N SER A 105 9.90 -13.59 6.72
CA SER A 105 9.71 -14.45 7.89
C SER A 105 9.04 -13.70 9.02
N LEU A 106 8.28 -14.42 9.84
CA LEU A 106 7.99 -13.92 11.18
C LEU A 106 9.28 -13.96 12.01
N SER A 107 9.47 -12.97 12.87
CA SER A 107 10.65 -12.90 13.72
C SER A 107 10.33 -12.48 15.15
N GLU A 108 11.24 -12.78 16.07
CA GLU A 108 11.03 -12.50 17.49
C GLU A 108 12.25 -12.00 18.26
N GLU A 109 12.00 -11.18 19.27
CA GLU A 109 12.98 -10.70 20.23
C GLU A 109 12.36 -10.68 21.63
N ARG A 110 13.17 -10.93 22.67
CA ARG A 110 12.77 -10.69 24.06
C ARG A 110 13.40 -9.39 24.55
N VAL A 111 12.57 -8.43 24.94
CA VAL A 111 12.97 -7.14 25.50
C VAL A 111 12.30 -6.99 26.85
N ASP A 112 13.08 -6.83 27.92
CA ASP A 112 12.59 -6.68 29.30
C ASP A 112 11.60 -7.79 29.73
N GLY A 113 11.90 -9.04 29.35
CA GLY A 113 11.04 -10.19 29.61
C GLY A 113 9.78 -10.28 28.74
N THR A 114 9.52 -9.29 27.89
CA THR A 114 8.39 -9.25 26.97
C THR A 114 8.79 -9.78 25.59
N ARG A 115 8.07 -10.79 25.09
CA ARG A 115 8.22 -11.30 23.72
C ARG A 115 7.62 -10.30 22.74
N ARG A 116 8.41 -9.83 21.79
CA ARG A 116 7.98 -8.99 20.66
C ARG A 116 8.10 -9.80 19.38
N ARG A 117 7.03 -9.83 18.59
CA ARG A 117 6.99 -10.49 17.28
C ARG A 117 6.97 -9.43 16.19
N TYR A 118 7.64 -9.68 15.07
CA TYR A 118 7.69 -8.82 13.90
C TYR A 118 7.41 -9.64 12.64
N ASN A 119 6.98 -8.96 11.59
CA ASN A 119 6.98 -9.48 10.23
C ASN A 119 8.17 -8.82 9.52
N SER A 120 9.14 -9.62 9.10
CA SER A 120 10.47 -9.13 8.74
C SER A 120 10.92 -9.67 7.38
N ALA A 121 11.64 -8.83 6.65
CA ALA A 121 12.40 -9.20 5.47
C ALA A 121 13.89 -9.21 5.80
N TYR A 122 14.62 -10.23 5.36
CA TYR A 122 16.07 -10.37 5.57
C TYR A 122 16.80 -10.54 4.24
N LEU A 123 17.88 -9.79 4.03
CA LEU A 123 18.79 -10.01 2.91
C LEU A 123 19.97 -10.87 3.36
N LEU A 124 20.14 -12.04 2.74
CA LEU A 124 21.26 -12.95 2.99
C LEU A 124 22.24 -12.94 1.80
N VAL A 125 23.54 -12.79 2.10
CA VAL A 125 24.67 -12.81 1.15
C VAL A 125 25.84 -13.57 1.79
N ASP A 126 26.41 -14.55 1.09
CA ASP A 126 27.40 -15.51 1.61
C ASP A 126 27.15 -16.01 3.06
N ASP A 127 25.96 -16.53 3.34
CA ASP A 127 25.39 -16.89 4.65
C ASP A 127 25.25 -15.77 5.69
N ASP A 128 25.73 -14.55 5.46
CA ASP A 128 25.52 -13.41 6.35
C ASP A 128 24.18 -12.72 6.10
N VAL A 129 23.52 -12.29 7.17
CA VAL A 129 22.42 -11.34 7.10
C VAL A 129 23.00 -9.93 6.94
N ARG A 130 22.89 -9.37 5.73
CA ARG A 130 23.43 -8.04 5.39
C ARG A 130 22.45 -6.90 5.63
N GLY A 131 21.18 -7.20 5.79
CA GLY A 131 20.15 -6.21 6.09
C GLY A 131 18.84 -6.84 6.55
N ARG A 132 18.03 -6.04 7.24
CA ARG A 132 16.69 -6.41 7.68
C ARG A 132 15.75 -5.22 7.55
N HIS A 133 14.49 -5.49 7.20
CA HIS A 133 13.38 -4.55 7.30
C HIS A 133 12.27 -5.19 8.14
N ASP A 134 11.74 -4.45 9.11
CA ASP A 134 10.60 -4.87 9.92
C ASP A 134 9.37 -4.09 9.46
N LYS A 135 8.23 -4.78 9.26
CA LYS A 135 6.96 -4.17 8.82
C LYS A 135 6.56 -3.02 9.75
N ILE A 136 6.24 -1.89 9.15
CA ILE A 136 5.96 -0.61 9.82
C ILE A 136 4.45 -0.35 9.83
N ASP A 137 3.81 -0.46 8.67
CA ASP A 137 2.38 -0.24 8.51
C ASP A 137 1.63 -1.57 8.68
N ARG A 138 1.27 -1.84 9.93
CA ARG A 138 0.57 -3.05 10.38
C ARG A 138 -0.91 -2.98 10.02
N VAL A 139 -1.46 -4.08 9.51
CA VAL A 139 -2.88 -4.18 9.18
C VAL A 139 -3.74 -4.11 10.45
N LEU A 140 -4.72 -3.22 10.46
CA LEU A 140 -5.64 -3.04 11.57
C LEU A 140 -6.46 -4.32 11.82
N GLY A 141 -6.53 -4.76 13.06
CA GLY A 141 -7.23 -5.96 13.49
C GLY A 141 -6.35 -7.20 13.50
N SER A 142 -5.78 -7.58 12.35
CA SER A 142 -4.98 -8.82 12.22
C SER A 142 -3.56 -8.69 12.80
N GLU A 143 -2.91 -7.54 12.58
CA GLU A 143 -1.51 -7.32 13.02
C GLU A 143 -1.40 -6.22 14.07
N TRP A 144 -2.35 -5.29 14.12
CA TRP A 144 -2.36 -4.19 15.07
C TRP A 144 -3.74 -4.00 15.70
N ASN A 145 -3.77 -3.95 17.03
CA ASN A 145 -4.97 -3.66 17.78
C ASN A 145 -4.82 -2.32 18.54
N PRO A 146 -5.44 -1.23 18.06
CA PRO A 146 -5.29 0.11 18.67
C PRO A 146 -5.81 0.15 20.11
N VAL A 147 -6.81 -0.68 20.44
CA VAL A 147 -7.39 -0.73 21.79
C VAL A 147 -6.37 -1.26 22.80
N VAL A 148 -5.57 -2.27 22.44
CA VAL A 148 -4.51 -2.79 23.31
C VAL A 148 -3.36 -1.79 23.47
N GLU A 149 -3.03 -1.05 22.41
CA GLU A 149 -1.94 -0.07 22.45
C GLU A 149 -2.31 1.18 23.27
N TRP A 150 -3.54 1.67 23.15
CA TRP A 150 -4.04 2.79 23.95
C TRP A 150 -4.39 2.41 25.38
N PHE A 151 -4.81 1.16 25.61
CA PHE A 151 -5.19 0.65 26.93
C PHE A 151 -4.48 -0.68 27.22
N PRO A 152 -3.19 -0.65 27.63
CA PRO A 152 -2.40 -1.86 27.87
C PRO A 152 -3.00 -2.85 28.87
N SER A 153 -3.88 -2.39 29.78
CA SER A 153 -4.61 -3.23 30.74
C SER A 153 -5.59 -4.22 30.08
N LEU A 154 -5.99 -4.00 28.82
CA LEU A 154 -6.87 -4.89 28.05
C LEU A 154 -6.11 -6.01 27.32
N SER A 155 -4.77 -6.01 27.34
CA SER A 155 -3.92 -7.05 26.74
C SER A 155 -4.18 -8.47 27.28
N LYS A 156 -4.80 -8.58 28.47
CA LYS A 156 -5.17 -9.86 29.08
C LYS A 156 -6.34 -10.55 28.35
N TRP A 157 -7.14 -9.80 27.60
CA TRP A 157 -8.33 -10.29 26.90
C TRP A 157 -8.16 -10.36 25.39
N MET A 158 -7.10 -9.76 24.85
CA MET A 158 -6.81 -9.72 23.42
C MET A 158 -5.30 -9.86 23.20
N PRO A 159 -4.83 -10.82 22.39
CA PRO A 159 -3.41 -11.05 22.18
C PRO A 159 -2.74 -9.79 21.60
N PRO A 160 -1.51 -9.45 22.02
CA PRO A 160 -0.77 -8.38 21.39
C PRO A 160 -0.46 -8.77 19.94
N GLY A 161 -0.74 -7.85 19.01
CA GLY A 161 -0.39 -8.00 17.60
C GLY A 161 1.13 -7.93 17.36
N PHE A 162 1.53 -7.78 16.10
CA PHE A 162 2.93 -7.58 15.74
C PHE A 162 3.45 -6.22 16.20
N SER A 163 4.74 -6.18 16.53
CA SER A 163 5.48 -4.96 16.82
C SER A 163 5.79 -4.21 15.52
N ARG A 164 5.81 -2.87 15.62
CA ARG A 164 6.09 -1.97 14.50
C ARG A 164 7.60 -1.84 14.29
N GLY A 165 8.06 -1.86 13.03
CA GLY A 165 9.42 -1.50 12.64
C GLY A 165 9.74 -0.02 12.84
N ASP A 166 11.04 0.30 12.91
CA ASP A 166 11.51 1.62 13.32
C ASP A 166 11.31 2.69 12.23
N ALA A 167 11.88 2.48 11.03
CA ALA A 167 11.78 3.38 9.88
C ALA A 167 12.04 2.61 8.57
N PRO A 168 11.51 3.05 7.41
CA PRO A 168 11.83 2.43 6.13
C PRO A 168 13.33 2.54 5.84
N GLN A 169 13.95 1.41 5.49
CA GLN A 169 15.37 1.34 5.18
C GLN A 169 15.59 0.46 3.95
N THR A 170 16.59 0.80 3.15
CA THR A 170 16.99 -0.02 2.00
C THR A 170 17.90 -1.16 2.43
N LEU A 171 17.82 -2.29 1.72
CA LEU A 171 18.73 -3.42 1.89
C LEU A 171 19.87 -3.28 0.87
N PRO A 172 21.14 -3.22 1.29
CA PRO A 172 22.27 -3.06 0.39
C PRO A 172 22.64 -4.41 -0.24
N LEU A 173 22.60 -4.48 -1.56
CA LEU A 173 23.01 -5.64 -2.34
C LEU A 173 24.13 -5.22 -3.30
N ASP A 174 25.30 -5.83 -3.21
CA ASP A 174 26.38 -5.59 -4.16
C ASP A 174 26.24 -6.50 -5.39
N VAL A 175 26.16 -5.89 -6.57
CA VAL A 175 26.02 -6.58 -7.86
C VAL A 175 27.02 -5.97 -8.82
N ASP A 176 27.94 -6.78 -9.34
CA ASP A 176 28.95 -6.37 -10.33
C ASP A 176 29.75 -5.12 -9.89
N GLY A 177 30.10 -5.04 -8.60
CA GLY A 177 30.85 -3.91 -8.01
C GLY A 177 30.03 -2.64 -7.76
N ARG A 178 28.70 -2.70 -7.90
CA ARG A 178 27.75 -1.62 -7.60
C ARG A 178 26.87 -2.01 -6.43
N THR A 179 26.69 -1.09 -5.47
CA THR A 179 25.66 -1.24 -4.45
C THR A 179 24.29 -0.88 -5.01
N VAL A 180 23.44 -1.88 -5.15
CA VAL A 180 22.00 -1.76 -5.43
C VAL A 180 21.25 -1.65 -4.12
N ARG A 181 20.43 -0.60 -3.97
CA ARG A 181 19.62 -0.39 -2.77
C ARG A 181 18.23 -0.95 -2.99
N LEU A 182 17.94 -2.12 -2.45
CA LEU A 182 16.59 -2.68 -2.52
C LEU A 182 15.68 -1.95 -1.53
N GLY A 183 14.51 -1.50 -1.97
CA GLY A 183 13.50 -0.87 -1.13
C GLY A 183 12.43 -1.88 -0.71
N PRO A 184 12.59 -2.58 0.43
CA PRO A 184 11.63 -3.59 0.87
C PRO A 184 10.32 -2.95 1.33
N MET A 185 9.21 -3.59 0.96
CA MET A 185 7.85 -3.28 1.38
C MET A 185 7.14 -4.59 1.68
N ILE A 186 6.48 -4.69 2.82
CA ILE A 186 5.77 -5.89 3.22
C ILE A 186 4.25 -5.65 3.11
N CYS A 187 3.57 -6.52 2.38
CA CYS A 187 2.13 -6.48 2.15
C CYS A 187 1.68 -5.12 1.60
N MET A 188 0.73 -4.47 2.28
CA MET A 188 0.12 -3.19 1.92
C MET A 188 1.06 -1.98 1.98
N GLU A 189 2.31 -2.12 2.41
CA GLU A 189 3.26 -0.99 2.43
C GLU A 189 3.49 -0.36 1.04
N ASP A 190 3.31 -1.14 -0.04
CA ASP A 190 3.39 -0.69 -1.43
C ASP A 190 2.17 0.13 -1.91
N VAL A 191 1.14 0.28 -1.08
CA VAL A 191 -0.02 1.16 -1.36
C VAL A 191 -0.15 2.28 -0.34
N VAL A 192 0.81 2.43 0.57
CA VAL A 192 0.84 3.51 1.57
C VAL A 192 1.76 4.62 1.08
N PRO A 193 1.24 5.76 0.58
CA PRO A 193 2.10 6.80 -0.02
C PRO A 193 3.03 7.48 0.98
N ARG A 194 2.69 7.46 2.28
CA ARG A 194 3.61 7.91 3.34
C ARG A 194 4.85 7.02 3.41
N PHE A 195 4.70 5.69 3.34
CA PHE A 195 5.81 4.76 3.38
C PHE A 195 6.77 5.01 2.22
N ALA A 196 6.23 5.15 1.01
CA ALA A 196 7.03 5.47 -0.17
C ALA A 196 7.87 6.74 0.02
N ARG A 197 7.27 7.81 0.54
CA ARG A 197 7.98 9.07 0.84
C ARG A 197 9.02 8.93 1.93
N ASP A 198 8.74 8.16 2.97
CA ASP A 198 9.67 7.91 4.07
C ASP A 198 10.85 7.02 3.61
N LEU A 199 10.66 6.17 2.59
CA LEU A 199 11.70 5.37 1.94
C LEU A 199 12.54 6.17 0.91
N ALA A 200 11.96 7.20 0.30
CA ALA A 200 12.59 7.98 -0.77
C ALA A 200 14.00 8.54 -0.45
N PRO A 201 14.31 9.02 0.77
CA PRO A 201 15.65 9.47 1.14
C PRO A 201 16.72 8.36 1.07
N GLY A 202 16.30 7.09 1.13
CA GLY A 202 17.20 5.94 0.93
C GLY A 202 17.57 5.68 -0.53
N HIS A 203 17.01 6.45 -1.48
CA HIS A 203 17.24 6.33 -2.92
C HIS A 203 17.17 4.89 -3.42
N PRO A 204 16.03 4.19 -3.21
CA PRO A 204 15.91 2.78 -3.58
C PRO A 204 16.13 2.62 -5.08
N SER A 205 17.06 1.75 -5.45
CA SER A 205 17.41 1.45 -6.85
C SER A 205 16.38 0.51 -7.50
N VAL A 206 15.78 -0.36 -6.71
CA VAL A 206 14.72 -1.31 -7.08
C VAL A 206 13.79 -1.44 -5.88
N LEU A 207 12.49 -1.39 -6.10
CA LEU A 207 11.49 -1.63 -5.05
C LEU A 207 11.13 -3.11 -5.01
N VAL A 208 10.99 -3.65 -3.81
CA VAL A 208 10.71 -5.07 -3.58
C VAL A 208 9.51 -5.19 -2.66
N ASN A 209 8.35 -5.53 -3.22
CA ASN A 209 7.18 -5.85 -2.43
C ASN A 209 7.11 -7.36 -2.20
N MET A 210 6.98 -7.73 -0.93
CA MET A 210 6.79 -9.11 -0.47
C MET A 210 5.40 -9.15 0.15
N THR A 211 4.48 -9.93 -0.41
CA THR A 211 3.07 -9.94 0.05
C THR A 211 2.51 -11.34 0.10
N ASN A 212 1.49 -11.52 0.93
CA ASN A 212 0.71 -12.74 1.00
C ASN A 212 -0.78 -12.43 0.83
N ASP A 213 -1.26 -12.58 -0.42
CA ASP A 213 -2.66 -12.28 -0.76
C ASP A 213 -3.57 -13.53 -0.65
N SER A 214 -3.06 -14.64 -0.07
CA SER A 214 -3.79 -15.92 0.00
C SER A 214 -5.11 -15.85 0.77
N TRP A 215 -5.23 -14.90 1.72
CA TRP A 215 -6.44 -14.60 2.48
C TRP A 215 -7.66 -14.27 1.61
N PHE A 216 -7.40 -13.72 0.42
CA PHE A 216 -8.43 -13.28 -0.51
C PHE A 216 -8.65 -14.27 -1.66
N GLY A 217 -7.96 -15.41 -1.66
CA GLY A 217 -8.06 -16.42 -2.70
C GLY A 217 -7.87 -15.85 -4.11
N THR A 218 -8.68 -16.32 -5.07
CA THR A 218 -8.61 -15.89 -6.47
C THR A 218 -9.57 -14.74 -6.81
N PHE A 219 -10.05 -14.00 -5.80
CA PHE A 219 -11.02 -12.92 -6.01
C PHE A 219 -10.36 -11.64 -6.53
N ALA A 220 -11.08 -10.50 -6.48
CA ALA A 220 -10.63 -9.25 -7.10
C ALA A 220 -9.46 -8.59 -6.35
N GLU A 221 -9.29 -8.85 -5.06
CA GLU A 221 -8.37 -8.12 -4.19
C GLU A 221 -6.90 -8.20 -4.66
N PRO A 222 -6.31 -9.36 -5.00
CA PRO A 222 -4.90 -9.42 -5.42
C PRO A 222 -4.64 -8.57 -6.68
N TRP A 223 -5.65 -8.43 -7.54
CA TRP A 223 -5.60 -7.59 -8.73
C TRP A 223 -5.72 -6.10 -8.41
N GLN A 224 -6.55 -5.75 -7.44
CA GLN A 224 -6.72 -4.37 -6.96
C GLN A 224 -5.49 -3.89 -6.20
N HIS A 225 -4.94 -4.73 -5.31
CA HIS A 225 -3.70 -4.45 -4.59
C HIS A 225 -2.56 -4.17 -5.56
N ARG A 226 -2.35 -5.06 -6.56
CA ARG A 226 -1.38 -4.83 -7.64
C ARG A 226 -1.62 -3.52 -8.39
N ALA A 227 -2.87 -3.21 -8.72
CA ALA A 227 -3.21 -2.00 -9.46
C ALA A 227 -2.90 -0.73 -8.65
N LEU A 228 -3.02 -0.78 -7.33
CA LEU A 228 -2.64 0.31 -6.43
C LEU A 228 -1.12 0.42 -6.27
N ALA A 229 -0.41 -0.71 -6.24
CA ALA A 229 1.06 -0.75 -6.13
C ALA A 229 1.77 -0.02 -7.29
N VAL A 230 1.11 0.10 -8.45
CA VAL A 230 1.58 0.88 -9.60
C VAL A 230 1.94 2.31 -9.21
N PHE A 231 1.17 2.94 -8.32
CA PHE A 231 1.40 4.32 -7.94
C PHE A 231 2.73 4.49 -7.22
N THR A 232 3.13 3.58 -6.34
CA THR A 232 4.42 3.67 -5.64
C THR A 232 5.61 3.55 -6.59
N ALA A 233 5.54 2.70 -7.62
CA ALA A 233 6.57 2.65 -8.68
C ALA A 233 6.69 4.00 -9.42
N ILE A 234 5.56 4.65 -9.72
CA ILE A 234 5.53 5.97 -10.37
C ILE A 234 6.04 7.08 -9.44
N GLU A 235 5.62 7.05 -8.17
CA GLU A 235 5.94 8.04 -7.15
C GLU A 235 7.43 8.05 -6.82
N LEU A 236 8.08 6.88 -6.82
CA LEU A 236 9.51 6.77 -6.56
C LEU A 236 10.37 6.69 -7.82
N ARG A 237 9.78 6.46 -8.99
CA ARG A 237 10.50 6.26 -10.27
C ARG A 237 11.56 5.18 -10.20
N ALA A 238 11.21 4.09 -9.53
CA ALA A 238 12.00 2.87 -9.49
C ALA A 238 11.13 1.71 -9.98
N ASP A 239 11.75 0.74 -10.64
CA ASP A 239 11.07 -0.51 -10.99
C ASP A 239 10.69 -1.26 -9.70
N LEU A 240 9.49 -1.84 -9.70
CA LEU A 240 8.91 -2.58 -8.57
C LEU A 240 8.71 -4.05 -8.96
N VAL A 241 9.33 -4.94 -8.20
CA VAL A 241 9.03 -6.37 -8.25
C VAL A 241 8.10 -6.75 -7.09
N ARG A 242 7.16 -7.64 -7.35
CA ARG A 242 6.23 -8.18 -6.35
C ARG A 242 6.42 -9.68 -6.26
N ALA A 243 6.92 -10.17 -5.13
CA ALA A 243 6.93 -11.60 -4.78
C ALA A 243 5.70 -11.88 -3.92
N VAL A 244 4.70 -12.53 -4.51
CA VAL A 244 3.38 -12.73 -3.90
C VAL A 244 3.16 -14.20 -3.62
N ASN A 245 2.66 -14.56 -2.43
CA ASN A 245 2.50 -15.95 -2.04
C ASN A 245 1.65 -16.78 -3.04
N THR A 246 0.46 -16.29 -3.38
CA THR A 246 -0.48 -16.95 -4.31
C THR A 246 -0.69 -16.14 -5.59
N GLY A 247 0.19 -15.19 -5.87
CA GLY A 247 0.08 -14.28 -7.02
C GLY A 247 -0.88 -13.10 -6.81
N PRO A 248 -0.82 -12.08 -7.70
CA PRO A 248 -0.01 -12.06 -8.91
C PRO A 248 1.42 -11.57 -8.65
N THR A 249 2.39 -12.49 -8.71
CA THR A 249 3.83 -12.20 -8.73
C THR A 249 4.20 -11.52 -10.04
N GLY A 250 5.08 -10.53 -10.02
CA GLY A 250 5.41 -9.83 -11.25
C GLY A 250 6.26 -8.58 -11.09
N TRP A 251 6.23 -7.76 -12.14
CA TRP A 251 7.10 -6.61 -12.30
C TRP A 251 6.37 -5.43 -12.94
N ILE A 252 6.46 -4.29 -12.28
CA ILE A 252 5.93 -3.00 -12.69
C ILE A 252 7.13 -2.07 -12.92
N ASP A 253 7.23 -1.42 -14.07
CA ASP A 253 8.32 -0.48 -14.30
C ASP A 253 8.09 0.89 -13.66
N ALA A 254 9.13 1.73 -13.62
CA ALA A 254 9.10 3.10 -13.08
C ALA A 254 8.09 4.05 -13.76
N THR A 255 7.44 3.64 -14.85
CA THR A 255 6.33 4.38 -15.49
C THR A 255 4.95 3.85 -15.10
N GLY A 256 4.91 2.75 -14.36
CA GLY A 256 3.70 2.07 -13.93
C GLY A 256 3.19 1.02 -14.92
N ARG A 257 3.96 0.67 -15.95
CA ARG A 257 3.56 -0.37 -16.91
C ARG A 257 3.88 -1.74 -16.33
N LEU A 258 2.92 -2.66 -16.42
CA LEU A 258 3.14 -4.06 -16.10
C LEU A 258 4.00 -4.71 -17.17
N ARG A 259 5.13 -5.28 -16.76
CA ARG A 259 6.12 -5.90 -17.65
C ARG A 259 6.09 -7.41 -17.61
N ALA A 260 5.78 -7.98 -16.46
CA ALA A 260 5.59 -9.41 -16.26
C ALA A 260 4.54 -9.65 -15.16
N GLN A 261 3.81 -10.76 -15.28
CA GLN A 261 2.79 -11.15 -14.31
C GLN A 261 2.54 -12.66 -14.35
N GLY A 262 2.56 -13.27 -13.17
CA GLY A 262 2.23 -14.67 -12.95
C GLY A 262 0.73 -14.89 -12.68
N PRO A 263 0.30 -16.15 -12.61
CA PRO A 263 -1.07 -16.51 -12.30
C PRO A 263 -1.38 -16.25 -10.82
N VAL A 264 -2.66 -15.98 -10.54
CA VAL A 264 -3.21 -16.06 -9.18
C VAL A 264 -3.68 -17.48 -8.93
N ARG A 265 -3.30 -18.05 -7.79
CA ARG A 265 -3.68 -19.39 -7.33
C ARG A 265 -4.59 -19.28 -6.10
N ALA A 266 -5.36 -20.33 -5.84
CA ALA A 266 -6.19 -20.41 -4.64
C ALA A 266 -5.40 -20.72 -3.36
N GLY A 267 -4.12 -21.12 -3.51
CA GLY A 267 -3.28 -21.61 -2.41
C GLY A 267 -3.51 -23.09 -2.09
N GLY A 268 -2.43 -23.81 -1.77
CA GLY A 268 -2.44 -25.22 -1.40
C GLY A 268 -2.52 -26.17 -2.60
N GLY A 269 -1.71 -27.24 -2.57
CA GLY A 269 -1.73 -28.31 -3.58
C GLY A 269 -1.12 -27.95 -4.94
N VAL A 270 -0.45 -26.80 -5.04
CA VAL A 270 0.33 -26.38 -6.21
C VAL A 270 1.75 -26.12 -5.74
N ALA A 271 2.74 -26.68 -6.45
CA ALA A 271 4.15 -26.43 -6.15
C ALA A 271 4.51 -24.95 -6.30
N ALA A 272 5.58 -24.53 -5.64
CA ALA A 272 6.17 -23.22 -5.79
C ALA A 272 6.57 -22.97 -7.25
N GLU A 273 6.37 -21.73 -7.69
CA GLU A 273 6.68 -21.26 -9.05
C GLU A 273 7.76 -20.17 -9.00
N GLY A 274 8.71 -20.23 -9.93
CA GLY A 274 9.74 -19.20 -10.11
C GLY A 274 9.44 -18.29 -11.30
N MET A 275 9.70 -16.98 -11.15
CA MET A 275 9.68 -16.00 -12.23
C MET A 275 10.99 -15.21 -12.26
N LEU A 276 11.70 -15.24 -13.38
CA LEU A 276 12.88 -14.40 -13.61
C LEU A 276 12.48 -13.13 -14.37
N VAL A 277 12.81 -11.96 -13.82
CA VAL A 277 12.60 -10.65 -14.45
C VAL A 277 13.90 -9.86 -14.51
N GLU A 278 13.99 -8.90 -15.44
CA GLU A 278 15.19 -8.09 -15.63
C GLU A 278 14.89 -6.60 -15.41
N VAL A 279 15.09 -6.12 -14.18
CA VAL A 279 14.70 -4.78 -13.77
C VAL A 279 15.78 -3.74 -14.06
N ALA A 280 15.36 -2.49 -14.28
CA ALA A 280 16.29 -1.38 -14.40
C ALA A 280 16.81 -0.95 -13.02
N ILE A 281 18.13 -0.82 -12.87
CA ILE A 281 18.75 -0.28 -11.66
C ILE A 281 18.80 1.24 -11.79
N MET A 282 17.85 1.94 -11.16
CA MET A 282 17.74 3.40 -11.22
C MET A 282 17.52 3.95 -9.82
N ASP A 283 18.29 4.97 -9.45
CA ASP A 283 18.13 5.60 -8.14
C ASP A 283 16.78 6.34 -8.08
N GLY A 284 15.86 5.79 -7.30
CA GLY A 284 14.53 6.34 -7.09
C GLY A 284 14.49 7.43 -6.02
N GLY A 285 13.28 7.93 -5.75
CA GLY A 285 13.01 8.89 -4.67
C GLY A 285 13.28 10.36 -5.00
N HIS A 286 13.66 10.68 -6.24
CA HIS A 286 13.95 12.06 -6.67
C HIS A 286 12.75 12.82 -7.26
N THR A 287 11.53 12.27 -7.16
CA THR A 287 10.36 12.92 -7.74
C THR A 287 9.93 14.13 -6.93
N LEU A 288 9.25 15.08 -7.59
CA LEU A 288 8.60 16.17 -6.88
C LEU A 288 7.65 15.64 -5.79
N TYR A 289 6.92 14.57 -6.08
CA TYR A 289 6.02 13.92 -5.12
C TYR A 289 6.77 13.37 -3.90
N ALA A 290 7.92 12.72 -4.09
CA ALA A 290 8.74 12.23 -2.98
C ALA A 290 9.14 13.37 -2.02
N HIS A 291 9.41 14.57 -2.56
CA HIS A 291 9.81 15.73 -1.76
C HIS A 291 8.65 16.48 -1.10
N ILE A 292 7.54 16.72 -1.80
CA ILE A 292 6.45 17.57 -1.29
C ILE A 292 5.19 16.79 -0.87
N GLY A 293 5.14 15.50 -1.22
CA GLY A 293 3.98 14.63 -1.04
C GLY A 293 2.68 15.24 -1.54
N ASN A 294 1.67 15.21 -0.68
CA ASN A 294 0.32 15.67 -1.02
C ASN A 294 0.16 17.20 -0.95
N ALA A 295 1.23 17.98 -0.74
CA ALA A 295 1.14 19.44 -0.61
C ALA A 295 0.45 20.10 -1.82
N PHE A 296 0.74 19.63 -3.04
CA PHE A 296 0.08 20.12 -4.25
C PHE A 296 -1.44 19.83 -4.24
N ALA A 297 -1.83 18.62 -3.85
CA ALA A 297 -3.25 18.25 -3.74
C ALA A 297 -3.98 19.08 -2.68
N TRP A 298 -3.34 19.31 -1.52
CA TRP A 298 -3.88 20.18 -0.47
C TRP A 298 -4.04 21.62 -0.93
N LEU A 299 -3.09 22.15 -1.70
CA LEU A 299 -3.19 23.47 -2.30
C LEU A 299 -4.38 23.56 -3.26
N CYS A 300 -4.55 22.58 -4.16
CA CYS A 300 -5.70 22.52 -5.07
C CYS A 300 -7.03 22.48 -4.31
N LEU A 301 -7.12 21.68 -3.24
CA LEU A 301 -8.31 21.59 -2.41
C LEU A 301 -8.61 22.93 -1.72
N ALA A 302 -7.59 23.57 -1.14
CA ALA A 302 -7.73 24.87 -0.50
C ALA A 302 -8.22 25.95 -1.47
N LEU A 303 -7.61 26.05 -2.66
CA LEU A 303 -8.01 27.00 -3.70
C LEU A 303 -9.45 26.74 -4.18
N THR A 304 -9.84 25.48 -4.34
CA THR A 304 -11.21 25.10 -4.72
C THR A 304 -12.21 25.51 -3.64
N LEU A 305 -11.90 25.26 -2.37
CA LEU A 305 -12.76 25.65 -1.25
C LEU A 305 -12.88 27.17 -1.13
N ILE A 306 -11.78 27.90 -1.26
CA ILE A 306 -11.77 29.38 -1.27
C ILE A 306 -12.63 29.91 -2.41
N GLY A 307 -12.44 29.41 -3.64
CA GLY A 307 -13.24 29.80 -4.80
C GLY A 307 -14.73 29.53 -4.60
N TRP A 308 -15.08 28.39 -4.00
CA TRP A 308 -16.46 28.06 -3.67
C TRP A 308 -17.06 28.99 -2.60
N ILE A 309 -16.31 29.34 -1.56
CA ILE A 309 -16.74 30.30 -0.53
C ILE A 309 -16.97 31.68 -1.15
N VAL A 310 -16.02 32.17 -1.96
CA VAL A 310 -16.10 33.47 -2.64
C VAL A 310 -17.32 33.50 -3.57
N ALA A 311 -17.51 32.46 -4.41
CA ALA A 311 -18.66 32.36 -5.29
C ALA A 311 -20.00 32.28 -4.53
N ARG A 312 -20.03 31.69 -3.32
CA ARG A 312 -21.21 31.71 -2.45
C ARG A 312 -21.48 33.09 -1.86
N ARG A 313 -20.45 33.84 -1.46
CA ARG A 313 -20.60 35.21 -0.95
C ARG A 313 -21.10 36.16 -2.03
N ILE A 314 -20.49 36.15 -3.21
CA ILE A 314 -20.91 36.98 -4.34
C ILE A 314 -22.38 36.69 -4.71
N ARG A 315 -22.79 35.42 -4.78
CA ARG A 315 -24.19 35.07 -5.05
C ARG A 315 -25.16 35.53 -3.96
N ARG A 316 -24.75 35.50 -2.69
CA ARG A 316 -25.58 36.03 -1.60
C ARG A 316 -25.71 37.55 -1.71
N GLU A 317 -24.62 38.25 -1.96
CA GLU A 317 -24.63 39.71 -2.13
C GLU A 317 -25.47 40.14 -3.34
N LEU A 318 -25.34 39.44 -4.47
CA LEU A 318 -26.18 39.67 -5.66
C LEU A 318 -27.65 39.33 -5.41
N GLY A 319 -27.95 38.20 -4.75
CA GLY A 319 -29.33 37.84 -4.42
C GLY A 319 -29.99 38.78 -3.40
N VAL A 320 -29.22 39.32 -2.44
CA VAL A 320 -29.68 40.38 -1.53
C VAL A 320 -29.90 41.69 -2.27
N ALA A 321 -29.00 42.05 -3.21
CA ALA A 321 -29.15 43.25 -4.03
C ALA A 321 -30.39 43.16 -4.95
N GLU A 322 -30.63 42.02 -5.59
CA GLU A 322 -31.83 41.76 -6.40
C GLU A 322 -33.11 41.82 -5.55
N SER A 323 -33.11 41.19 -4.37
CA SER A 323 -34.26 41.25 -3.44
C SER A 323 -34.53 42.66 -2.92
N SER A 324 -33.47 43.44 -2.63
CA SER A 324 -33.60 44.83 -2.19
C SER A 324 -34.09 45.75 -3.30
N ALA A 325 -33.61 45.55 -4.53
CA ALA A 325 -34.08 46.29 -5.70
C ALA A 325 -35.54 45.97 -6.03
N ALA A 326 -35.96 44.70 -5.91
CA ALA A 326 -37.35 44.29 -6.08
C ALA A 326 -38.27 44.90 -5.02
N ALA A 327 -37.85 44.94 -3.75
CA ALA A 327 -38.62 45.56 -2.67
C ALA A 327 -38.73 47.10 -2.80
N ALA A 328 -37.70 47.76 -3.35
CA ALA A 328 -37.74 49.21 -3.61
C ALA A 328 -38.58 49.59 -4.84
N ALA A 329 -38.82 48.64 -5.76
CA ALA A 329 -39.63 48.83 -6.96
C ALA A 329 -41.12 48.54 -6.75
N GLU A 330 -41.53 47.97 -5.61
CA GLU A 330 -42.96 47.87 -5.26
C GLU A 330 -43.52 49.28 -5.01
N PRO A 331 -44.57 49.71 -5.76
CA PRO A 331 -45.22 50.99 -5.50
C PRO A 331 -45.83 50.99 -4.09
N ALA A 332 -45.65 52.09 -3.35
CA ALA A 332 -46.30 52.34 -2.07
C ALA A 332 -47.83 52.50 -2.24
N GLU A 333 -48.53 51.42 -2.56
CA GLU A 333 -49.99 51.41 -2.70
C GLU A 333 -50.64 51.08 -1.34
N ARG A 334 -50.39 51.93 -0.34
CA ARG A 334 -51.16 51.94 0.91
C ARG A 334 -51.22 53.35 1.49
N THR A 335 -52.08 54.20 0.93
CA THR A 335 -52.84 55.22 1.69
C THR A 335 -53.88 55.90 0.80
N ALA A 336 -55.10 55.38 0.76
CA ALA A 336 -56.29 56.19 0.47
C ALA A 336 -57.53 55.62 1.18
N PRO A 337 -58.30 56.44 1.92
CA PRO A 337 -59.50 55.98 2.62
C PRO A 337 -60.65 55.75 1.62
N ARG A 338 -61.37 54.64 1.76
CA ARG A 338 -62.55 54.35 0.93
C ARG A 338 -63.73 55.25 1.37
N PRO A 339 -64.40 55.98 0.45
CA PRO A 339 -65.64 56.68 0.77
C PRO A 339 -66.84 55.71 0.83
N GLY A 340 -67.83 56.04 1.66
CA GLY A 340 -69.13 55.36 1.77
C GLY A 340 -69.92 55.42 0.45
N ALA A 341 -71.03 54.73 0.21
CA ALA A 341 -72.14 54.14 0.97
C ALA A 341 -72.86 53.18 -0.04
N PRO A 342 -74.07 52.56 0.15
CA PRO A 342 -75.12 52.78 1.15
C PRO A 342 -75.77 51.50 1.72
N SER A 343 -76.81 51.74 2.51
CA SER A 343 -77.51 50.87 3.43
C SER A 343 -78.62 49.97 2.85
N LYS A 344 -78.65 48.70 3.34
CA LYS A 344 -79.80 47.84 3.74
C LYS A 344 -80.75 47.31 2.63
N PRO A 345 -81.49 46.17 2.83
CA PRO A 345 -82.06 45.68 4.11
C PRO A 345 -82.03 44.15 4.43
N ARG A 346 -82.42 43.86 5.70
CA ARG A 346 -83.09 42.67 6.31
C ARG A 346 -83.57 41.57 5.32
N SER A 347 -83.59 40.27 5.61
CA SER A 347 -83.60 39.48 6.85
C SER A 347 -83.58 37.97 6.55
N ALA A 348 -83.23 37.19 7.58
CA ALA A 348 -83.89 35.94 8.03
C ALA A 348 -83.19 34.59 7.80
N THR A 349 -83.09 33.87 8.94
CA THR A 349 -83.13 32.40 9.12
C THR A 349 -81.95 31.59 8.54
N ARG A 350 -81.35 30.59 9.20
CA ARG A 350 -81.75 29.73 10.32
C ARG A 350 -80.55 28.82 10.70
N LYS A 351 -80.41 28.52 12.00
CA LYS A 351 -80.11 27.18 12.60
C LYS A 351 -78.77 26.44 12.29
N ARG A 352 -78.03 26.30 13.41
CA ARG A 352 -77.63 25.05 14.12
C ARG A 352 -76.52 24.17 13.56
N GLY A 353 -75.57 23.90 14.47
CA GLY A 353 -74.84 22.64 14.61
C GLY A 353 -73.42 22.89 15.12
N LYS A 354 -73.14 22.84 16.44
CA LYS A 354 -72.57 21.65 17.14
C LYS A 354 -71.37 21.04 16.39
N ARG A 355 -70.26 20.66 17.00
CA ARG A 355 -69.67 20.74 18.34
C ARG A 355 -68.36 19.95 18.18
N ARG A 356 -67.31 20.39 18.89
CA ARG A 356 -66.31 19.58 19.60
C ARG A 356 -65.21 18.80 18.83
N ARG A 357 -64.02 19.11 19.36
CA ARG A 357 -62.85 18.29 19.71
C ARG A 357 -61.76 18.22 18.66
#